data_AF-A0A3A6PKV3-F1
#
_entry.id   AF-A0A3A6PKV3-F1
#
_cell.length_a   1.000
_cell.length_b   1.000
_cell.length_c   1.000
_cell.angle_alpha   90.00
_cell.angle_beta   90.00
_cell.angle_gamma   90.00
#
_symmetry.space_group_name_H-M   'P 1'
#
loop_
_entity.id
_entity.type
_entity.pdbx_description
1 polymer ?
#
loop_
_entity_poly.entity_id
_entity_poly.type
_entity_poly.pdbx_seq_one_letter_code
_entity_poly.pdbx_strand_id
1 'polypeptide(L)'
;MDAVRATLVVCFVAGCCLGIVPAVGVGETPAATATTPSATTAATPTTPPATTPTTTLRQQADNGATLQASSDDSLTVTTTLDRTPDRVGEITVQVAVSIPDRVTQLTASVPDRARVTDTDGFSHASDDDYSWDGTDARPTVTYRVDPNRLSDREGPLSVDGQYLFADTDSWALVRIPQTGITGRYTGSSSLELDRETAIDGPGVAGDRMAFLGPVDVRTRRAHGQTLRLVIPTATDLEAEPGAILDSVANAAGRLQVGDRDKEVLMIAAPTGAVRWTVRGLQVGDSDFWVRDAEDVATPSNVWVHEYVHTRQDYTAAPSAEWLTEGSATYYAALLPLETGRIDFEAFRRQLATGAAADQRRAVLTDPDRWDDFANYRKGGLVAGDLDRRIRVATNREATFDTVFRELNSATAPIDDRAVRQAVRNAADRDVAAVADRYTTTTAGPQMWNRTAHAAAFGGSPAQFRYRLADDNPITVAGPTRTTALSGQELAVVAGETLRVRLTVENIGGTVGDYALPFRVNETETVARGRLRPGESATHTVTQIFTEPGTYRVTAGVDSFTVTVSAADSTSGGTIDSDPPALDEDDIEGTTGNETGDDQNSTTPPTATDDDTPGFGVGVAMLAVAMGVLSLTASRRQQD
;
A
#
# COMPACT_ATOMS: atom_id res chain seq x y z
N MET A 1 26.71 20.20 -51.56
CA MET A 1 25.91 21.14 -52.38
C MET A 1 24.67 21.48 -51.57
N ASP A 2 24.80 22.00 -50.35
CA ASP A 2 25.28 23.34 -49.97
C ASP A 2 24.42 24.46 -50.54
N ALA A 3 23.55 25.01 -49.69
CA ALA A 3 23.51 26.43 -49.33
C ALA A 3 22.29 26.69 -48.43
N VAL A 4 22.25 27.63 -47.50
CA VAL A 4 23.21 28.47 -46.76
C VAL A 4 22.36 29.08 -45.63
N ARG A 5 22.98 29.29 -44.46
CA ARG A 5 22.44 29.97 -43.27
C ARG A 5 22.30 31.49 -43.45
N ALA A 6 21.57 32.09 -42.49
CA ALA A 6 21.75 33.44 -41.91
C ALA A 6 21.07 34.59 -42.70
N THR A 7 20.49 35.66 -42.14
CA THR A 7 20.50 36.33 -40.82
C THR A 7 19.39 37.40 -40.84
N LEU A 8 18.78 37.76 -39.69
CA LEU A 8 18.39 39.16 -39.46
C LEU A 8 18.58 39.55 -37.98
N VAL A 9 19.10 40.76 -37.78
CA VAL A 9 19.61 41.38 -36.54
C VAL A 9 18.73 42.59 -36.18
N VAL A 10 19.01 43.15 -34.98
CA VAL A 10 18.78 44.52 -34.46
C VAL A 10 17.34 44.78 -33.94
N CYS A 11 17.08 45.33 -32.73
CA CYS A 11 17.70 46.50 -32.12
C CYS A 11 17.50 46.66 -30.59
N PHE A 12 18.43 47.43 -30.03
CA PHE A 12 18.69 47.84 -28.63
C PHE A 12 17.79 49.00 -28.16
N VAL A 13 17.51 49.11 -26.86
CA VAL A 13 17.36 50.41 -26.14
C VAL A 13 17.93 50.28 -24.72
N ALA A 14 18.77 51.26 -24.35
CA ALA A 14 19.40 51.45 -23.05
C ALA A 14 19.11 52.87 -22.51
N GLY A 15 19.22 53.06 -21.17
CA GLY A 15 19.30 54.35 -20.45
C GLY A 15 18.20 54.53 -19.39
N CYS A 16 18.41 55.03 -18.16
CA CYS A 16 19.53 55.70 -17.50
C CYS A 16 19.35 55.66 -15.95
N CYS A 17 20.46 55.94 -15.24
CA CYS A 17 20.66 55.97 -13.78
C CYS A 17 20.29 57.30 -13.08
N LEU A 18 20.11 57.30 -11.73
CA LEU A 18 20.83 58.11 -10.68
C LEU A 18 20.00 58.56 -9.44
N GLY A 19 20.64 58.49 -8.24
CA GLY A 19 20.36 59.29 -7.01
C GLY A 19 20.09 58.48 -5.71
N ILE A 20 21.04 58.11 -4.83
CA ILE A 20 21.81 58.84 -3.76
C ILE A 20 21.09 58.97 -2.36
N VAL A 21 21.42 58.03 -1.43
CA VAL A 21 21.79 58.02 0.04
C VAL A 21 21.19 59.02 1.11
N PRO A 22 21.48 58.94 2.47
CA PRO A 22 21.50 57.91 3.56
C PRO A 22 20.86 58.33 4.94
N ALA A 23 21.07 57.48 5.99
CA ALA A 23 21.29 57.76 7.45
C ALA A 23 20.06 57.61 8.40
N VAL A 24 20.01 56.66 9.35
CA VAL A 24 20.74 56.45 10.64
C VAL A 24 20.57 57.61 11.64
N GLY A 25 19.86 57.33 12.75
CA GLY A 25 19.73 58.19 13.92
C GLY A 25 19.37 57.38 15.17
N VAL A 26 20.17 57.56 16.22
CA VAL A 26 20.18 56.92 17.54
C VAL A 26 19.53 57.86 18.57
N GLY A 27 18.99 57.34 19.69
CA GLY A 27 18.72 58.10 20.93
C GLY A 27 17.44 57.64 21.64
N GLU A 28 17.53 56.84 22.71
CA GLU A 28 17.61 57.25 24.13
C GLU A 28 16.24 57.45 24.83
N THR A 29 15.95 56.56 25.80
CA THR A 29 14.99 56.71 26.91
C THR A 29 15.56 57.70 27.95
N PRO A 30 14.76 58.45 28.77
CA PRO A 30 14.11 57.85 29.96
C PRO A 30 12.82 58.53 30.53
N ALA A 31 12.09 57.74 31.33
CA ALA A 31 11.33 58.00 32.58
C ALA A 31 10.57 59.31 32.87
N ALA A 32 9.31 59.18 33.34
CA ALA A 32 8.76 60.00 34.42
C ALA A 32 7.57 59.31 35.14
N THR A 33 7.52 59.49 36.46
CA THR A 33 6.66 58.86 37.47
C THR A 33 5.63 59.85 38.02
N ALA A 34 4.49 59.33 38.53
CA ALA A 34 3.50 59.93 39.45
C ALA A 34 2.64 61.10 38.87
N THR A 35 1.33 61.21 39.13
CA THR A 35 0.67 61.30 40.46
C THR A 35 -0.86 61.24 40.28
N THR A 36 -1.56 60.73 41.30
CA THR A 36 -3.02 60.70 41.51
C THR A 36 -3.69 62.09 41.43
N PRO A 37 -5.01 62.15 41.16
CA PRO A 37 -5.90 62.62 42.23
C PRO A 37 -7.23 61.86 42.34
N SER A 38 -7.69 61.67 43.58
CA SER A 38 -9.07 61.36 43.94
C SER A 38 -9.86 62.67 44.11
N ALA A 39 -11.09 62.73 43.56
CA ALA A 39 -12.35 62.94 44.32
C ALA A 39 -13.48 63.55 43.46
N THR A 40 -14.69 62.98 43.63
CA THR A 40 -16.04 63.56 43.41
C THR A 40 -16.45 63.71 41.93
N THR A 41 -17.56 63.19 41.40
CA THR A 41 -18.93 63.10 41.93
C THR A 41 -19.71 62.11 41.06
N ALA A 42 -20.65 61.37 41.66
CA ALA A 42 -21.54 60.45 40.97
C ALA A 42 -22.50 61.17 40.00
N ALA A 43 -22.53 60.71 38.76
CA ALA A 43 -23.66 60.88 37.83
C ALA A 43 -23.81 59.58 37.03
N THR A 44 -24.96 58.95 37.17
CA THR A 44 -25.35 57.68 36.54
C THR A 44 -25.42 57.82 35.01
N PRO A 45 -24.76 56.94 34.23
CA PRO A 45 -25.15 56.66 32.86
C PRO A 45 -25.79 55.27 32.78
N THR A 46 -26.99 55.27 32.24
CA THR A 46 -27.78 54.13 31.75
C THR A 46 -26.94 53.06 31.06
N THR A 47 -27.08 51.82 31.54
CA THR A 47 -26.55 50.57 30.97
C THR A 47 -27.13 50.34 29.56
N PRO A 48 -26.31 50.16 28.51
CA PRO A 48 -26.75 49.55 27.25
C PRO A 48 -27.05 48.06 27.50
N PRO A 49 -28.04 47.43 26.82
CA PRO A 49 -28.30 46.02 27.01
C PRO A 49 -27.04 45.21 26.67
N ALA A 50 -26.71 44.25 27.53
CA ALA A 50 -25.61 43.33 27.34
C ALA A 50 -25.83 42.52 26.06
N THR A 51 -25.10 42.86 24.99
CA THR A 51 -24.92 41.98 23.85
C THR A 51 -24.08 40.80 24.31
N THR A 52 -24.71 39.63 24.48
CA THR A 52 -24.02 38.36 24.70
C THR A 52 -23.02 38.14 23.56
N PRO A 53 -21.73 37.84 23.84
CA PRO A 53 -20.79 37.51 22.79
C PRO A 53 -21.30 36.29 22.03
N THR A 54 -21.46 36.45 20.73
CA THR A 54 -21.96 35.42 19.82
C THR A 54 -20.79 34.85 19.06
N THR A 55 -20.47 33.59 19.27
CA THR A 55 -19.32 32.94 18.62
C THR A 55 -19.80 32.02 17.49
N THR A 56 -19.10 32.01 16.36
CA THR A 56 -19.41 31.18 15.19
C THR A 56 -18.71 29.83 15.29
N LEU A 57 -19.44 28.74 15.03
CA LEU A 57 -18.84 27.41 14.85
C LEU A 57 -17.98 27.44 13.57
N ARG A 58 -16.67 27.17 13.70
CA ARG A 58 -15.78 26.89 12.58
C ARG A 58 -15.07 25.58 12.85
N GLN A 59 -15.03 24.73 11.83
CA GLN A 59 -14.33 23.46 11.83
C GLN A 59 -12.86 23.66 12.22
N GLN A 60 -12.46 23.10 13.36
CA GLN A 60 -11.08 23.08 13.82
C GLN A 60 -10.63 21.62 13.83
N ALA A 61 -9.56 21.33 13.10
CA ALA A 61 -8.90 20.03 13.15
C ALA A 61 -8.34 19.81 14.56
N ASP A 62 -8.48 18.58 15.04
CA ASP A 62 -8.33 18.17 16.43
C ASP A 62 -6.92 18.48 16.94
N ASN A 63 -6.82 19.13 18.10
CA ASN A 63 -5.56 19.32 18.81
C ASN A 63 -5.84 19.17 20.30
N GLY A 64 -5.35 18.05 20.84
CA GLY A 64 -5.72 17.54 22.15
C GLY A 64 -5.53 18.52 23.31
N ALA A 65 -6.64 18.75 24.02
CA ALA A 65 -6.67 19.09 25.43
C ALA A 65 -8.03 18.66 26.02
N THR A 66 -8.13 17.42 26.49
CA THR A 66 -9.31 16.93 27.23
C THR A 66 -9.39 17.60 28.59
N LEU A 67 -10.14 18.69 28.68
CA LEU A 67 -10.92 19.00 29.87
C LEU A 67 -12.25 18.26 29.69
N GLN A 68 -12.60 17.38 30.63
CA GLN A 68 -13.90 16.71 30.64
C GLN A 68 -15.00 17.78 30.71
N ALA A 69 -15.52 18.17 29.55
CA ALA A 69 -16.82 18.78 29.44
C ALA A 69 -17.86 17.70 29.76
N SER A 70 -18.87 18.06 30.54
CA SER A 70 -20.03 17.20 30.74
C SER A 70 -20.70 16.97 29.38
N SER A 71 -21.07 15.73 29.08
CA SER A 71 -21.71 15.33 27.81
C SER A 71 -22.95 16.13 27.40
N ASP A 72 -23.52 16.90 28.32
CA ASP A 72 -24.68 17.76 28.09
C ASP A 72 -24.32 19.12 27.43
N ASP A 73 -23.03 19.44 27.25
CA ASP A 73 -22.56 20.70 26.63
C ASP A 73 -21.91 20.54 25.23
N SER A 74 -21.99 19.34 24.62
CA SER A 74 -21.49 19.10 23.26
C SER A 74 -22.61 19.07 22.22
N LEU A 75 -22.28 19.46 20.98
CA LEU A 75 -23.15 19.34 19.81
C LEU A 75 -22.84 18.02 19.12
N THR A 76 -23.73 17.03 19.18
CA THR A 76 -23.50 15.71 18.58
C THR A 76 -24.23 15.57 17.26
N VAL A 77 -23.56 15.14 16.21
CA VAL A 77 -24.12 14.88 14.88
C VAL A 77 -24.03 13.39 14.60
N THR A 78 -25.17 12.72 14.60
CA THR A 78 -25.27 11.29 14.29
C THR A 78 -25.70 11.12 12.83
N THR A 79 -24.85 10.50 12.02
CA THR A 79 -25.12 10.16 10.63
C THR A 79 -25.48 8.68 10.54
N THR A 80 -26.74 8.38 10.19
CA THR A 80 -27.20 7.00 9.99
C THR A 80 -27.24 6.67 8.51
N LEU A 81 -26.53 5.62 8.11
CA LEU A 81 -26.46 5.14 6.73
C LEU A 81 -27.38 3.94 6.53
N ASP A 82 -28.21 3.98 5.49
CA ASP A 82 -29.11 2.91 5.09
C ASP A 82 -28.96 2.59 3.59
N ARG A 83 -28.94 1.31 3.24
CA ARG A 83 -28.80 0.87 1.86
C ARG A 83 -30.14 0.90 1.15
N THR A 84 -30.12 1.21 -0.15
CA THR A 84 -31.29 1.03 -1.01
C THR A 84 -31.01 -0.03 -2.07
N PRO A 85 -31.03 -1.34 -1.74
CA PRO A 85 -30.62 -2.41 -2.66
C PRO A 85 -31.47 -2.48 -3.94
N ASP A 86 -32.73 -2.04 -3.90
CA ASP A 86 -33.61 -1.95 -5.07
C ASP A 86 -33.26 -0.77 -6.01
N ARG A 87 -32.31 0.08 -5.61
CA ARG A 87 -31.87 1.31 -6.32
C ARG A 87 -30.36 1.50 -6.17
N VAL A 88 -29.58 0.68 -6.87
CA VAL A 88 -28.12 0.81 -6.92
C VAL A 88 -27.72 2.21 -7.40
N GLY A 89 -26.70 2.79 -6.77
CA GLY A 89 -26.25 4.17 -6.98
C GLY A 89 -26.98 5.19 -6.11
N GLU A 90 -27.67 4.74 -5.07
CA GLU A 90 -28.32 5.57 -4.07
C GLU A 90 -28.13 4.92 -2.69
N ILE A 91 -27.89 5.73 -1.65
CA ILE A 91 -28.07 5.35 -0.25
C ILE A 91 -28.91 6.40 0.43
N THR A 92 -29.62 6.00 1.49
CA THR A 92 -30.34 6.95 2.37
C THR A 92 -29.43 7.32 3.52
N VAL A 93 -29.36 8.61 3.82
CA VAL A 93 -28.61 9.17 4.93
C VAL A 93 -29.55 9.99 5.78
N GLN A 94 -29.65 9.66 7.07
CA GLN A 94 -30.32 10.50 8.05
C GLN A 94 -29.29 11.14 8.95
N VAL A 95 -29.32 12.46 9.05
CA VAL A 95 -28.48 13.22 9.98
C VAL A 95 -29.37 13.76 11.09
N ALA A 96 -29.09 13.35 12.32
CA ALA A 96 -29.72 13.85 13.53
C ALA A 96 -28.71 14.67 14.33
N VAL A 97 -29.13 15.83 14.83
CA VAL A 97 -28.23 16.70 15.62
C VAL A 97 -28.77 16.83 17.04
N SER A 98 -28.01 16.41 18.05
CA SER A 98 -28.33 16.69 19.47
C SER A 98 -27.78 18.07 19.84
N ILE A 99 -28.66 19.02 20.10
CA ILE A 99 -28.30 20.44 20.27
C ILE A 99 -28.33 20.84 21.75
N PRO A 100 -27.22 21.34 22.33
CA PRO A 100 -27.21 21.84 23.71
C PRO A 100 -27.81 23.25 23.80
N ASP A 101 -28.36 23.60 24.96
CA ASP A 101 -29.13 24.85 25.20
C ASP A 101 -28.40 26.15 24.82
N ARG A 102 -27.06 26.15 24.82
CA ARG A 102 -26.24 27.32 24.46
C ARG A 102 -26.29 27.65 22.97
N VAL A 103 -26.70 26.72 22.11
CA VAL A 103 -26.81 26.92 20.66
C VAL A 103 -28.11 27.67 20.35
N THR A 104 -27.99 28.73 19.57
CA THR A 104 -29.10 29.65 19.27
C THR A 104 -29.48 29.67 17.79
N GLN A 105 -28.56 29.24 16.93
CA GLN A 105 -28.78 29.09 15.50
C GLN A 105 -27.94 27.92 15.01
N LEU A 106 -28.49 27.14 14.09
CA LEU A 106 -27.80 26.03 13.46
C LEU A 106 -28.25 25.93 11.99
N THR A 107 -27.31 25.67 11.09
CA THR A 107 -27.54 25.40 9.68
C THR A 107 -26.83 24.11 9.32
N ALA A 108 -27.58 23.17 8.75
CA ALA A 108 -27.09 21.94 8.17
C ALA A 108 -26.98 22.08 6.65
N SER A 109 -25.77 21.97 6.11
CA SER A 109 -25.48 21.99 4.67
C SER A 109 -25.35 20.57 4.16
N VAL A 110 -26.32 20.09 3.39
CA VAL A 110 -26.25 18.73 2.81
C VAL A 110 -25.22 18.69 1.68
N PRO A 111 -24.62 17.51 1.39
CA PRO A 111 -23.64 17.41 0.30
C PRO A 111 -24.23 17.77 -1.06
N ASP A 112 -23.43 18.38 -1.93
CA ASP A 112 -23.81 18.65 -3.32
C ASP A 112 -24.43 17.43 -4.00
N ARG A 113 -25.51 17.66 -4.77
CA ARG A 113 -26.28 16.63 -5.48
C ARG A 113 -27.01 15.62 -4.57
N ALA A 114 -27.04 15.84 -3.26
CA ALA A 114 -27.95 15.12 -2.40
C ALA A 114 -29.40 15.54 -2.68
N ARG A 115 -30.33 14.59 -2.59
CA ARG A 115 -31.76 14.84 -2.69
C ARG A 115 -32.39 14.67 -1.32
N VAL A 116 -32.74 15.78 -0.68
CA VAL A 116 -33.47 15.74 0.60
C VAL A 116 -34.86 15.15 0.39
N THR A 117 -35.24 14.24 1.27
CA THR A 117 -36.52 13.51 1.22
C THR A 117 -37.41 13.79 2.40
N ASP A 118 -36.82 14.16 3.55
CA ASP A 118 -37.57 14.43 4.78
C ASP A 118 -36.76 15.35 5.71
N THR A 119 -37.46 16.15 6.51
CA THR A 119 -36.87 17.06 7.50
C THR A 119 -37.79 17.17 8.72
N ASP A 120 -37.20 17.18 9.91
CA ASP A 120 -37.90 17.45 11.17
C ASP A 120 -37.07 18.47 11.98
N GLY A 121 -37.69 19.57 12.44
CA GLY A 121 -36.98 20.70 13.08
C GLY A 121 -36.00 21.48 12.20
N PHE A 122 -35.78 21.05 10.96
CA PHE A 122 -35.03 21.78 9.93
C PHE A 122 -35.98 22.29 8.84
N SER A 123 -35.70 23.49 8.32
CA SER A 123 -36.42 24.09 7.20
C SER A 123 -35.44 24.51 6.10
N HIS A 124 -35.82 24.32 4.84
CA HIS A 124 -34.98 24.72 3.70
C HIS A 124 -34.77 26.24 3.70
N ALA A 125 -33.51 26.67 3.64
CA ALA A 125 -33.14 28.08 3.65
C ALA A 125 -32.75 28.57 2.26
N SER A 126 -31.70 27.97 1.68
CA SER A 126 -31.18 28.29 0.35
C SER A 126 -30.28 27.18 -0.14
N ASP A 127 -30.24 26.92 -1.45
CA ASP A 127 -29.36 25.91 -2.05
C ASP A 127 -29.45 24.55 -1.30
N ASP A 128 -28.34 24.09 -0.73
CA ASP A 128 -28.25 22.85 0.05
C ASP A 128 -28.28 23.08 1.58
N ASP A 129 -28.66 24.28 2.03
CA ASP A 129 -28.71 24.68 3.44
C ASP A 129 -30.10 24.55 4.07
N TYR A 130 -30.12 23.98 5.27
CA TYR A 130 -31.31 23.75 6.10
C TYR A 130 -31.13 24.39 7.47
N SER A 131 -31.99 25.35 7.82
CA SER A 131 -31.94 26.08 9.08
C SER A 131 -32.77 25.39 10.15
N TRP A 132 -32.19 25.21 11.33
CA TRP A 132 -32.89 24.78 12.53
C TRP A 132 -33.92 25.84 12.95
N ASP A 133 -35.08 25.40 13.41
CA ASP A 133 -36.18 26.28 13.81
C ASP A 133 -36.02 26.91 15.21
N GLY A 134 -35.04 26.45 15.99
CA GLY A 134 -34.74 26.95 17.33
C GLY A 134 -35.53 26.28 18.45
N THR A 135 -36.37 25.28 18.16
CA THR A 135 -37.28 24.64 19.11
C THR A 135 -37.00 23.17 19.33
N ASP A 136 -36.71 22.41 18.27
CA ASP A 136 -36.45 20.98 18.40
C ASP A 136 -35.04 20.72 18.93
N ALA A 137 -34.91 19.99 20.05
CA ALA A 137 -33.60 19.66 20.62
C ALA A 137 -32.84 18.60 19.80
N ARG A 138 -33.53 17.93 18.85
CA ARG A 138 -32.99 16.85 18.01
C ARG A 138 -33.51 16.92 16.56
N PRO A 139 -33.23 18.00 15.81
CA PRO A 139 -33.71 18.11 14.44
C PRO A 139 -33.00 17.09 13.53
N THR A 140 -33.68 16.69 12.46
CA THR A 140 -33.19 15.70 11.49
C THR A 140 -33.33 16.18 10.05
N VAL A 141 -32.37 15.81 9.21
CA VAL A 141 -32.46 15.92 7.75
C VAL A 141 -32.16 14.56 7.14
N THR A 142 -33.08 14.05 6.33
CA THR A 142 -32.92 12.78 5.62
C THR A 142 -32.77 13.07 4.13
N TYR A 143 -31.71 12.57 3.53
CA TYR A 143 -31.42 12.76 2.12
C TYR A 143 -30.90 11.49 1.48
N ARG A 144 -30.94 11.48 0.15
CA ARG A 144 -30.38 10.42 -0.67
C ARG A 144 -29.21 10.93 -1.49
N VAL A 145 -28.17 10.12 -1.64
CA VAL A 145 -26.95 10.50 -2.32
C VAL A 145 -26.37 9.30 -3.07
N ASP A 146 -25.70 9.56 -4.20
CA ASP A 146 -24.91 8.55 -4.90
C ASP A 146 -23.57 8.35 -4.17
N PRO A 147 -23.33 7.17 -3.57
CA PRO A 147 -22.08 6.90 -2.87
C PRO A 147 -20.93 6.55 -3.81
N ASN A 148 -21.20 6.28 -5.09
CA ASN A 148 -20.18 5.88 -6.05
C ASN A 148 -19.20 7.02 -6.30
N ARG A 149 -17.91 6.70 -6.24
CA ARG A 149 -16.85 7.64 -6.60
C ARG A 149 -15.98 7.02 -7.67
N LEU A 150 -15.97 7.68 -8.82
CA LEU A 150 -15.12 7.32 -9.94
C LEU A 150 -13.81 8.09 -9.87
N SER A 151 -12.72 7.48 -10.36
CA SER A 151 -11.45 8.17 -10.54
C SER A 151 -10.62 7.49 -11.60
N ASP A 152 -10.01 8.31 -12.45
CA ASP A 152 -8.97 7.91 -13.40
C ASP A 152 -7.58 7.98 -12.75
N ARG A 153 -7.47 7.87 -11.41
CA ARG A 153 -6.20 8.02 -10.68
C ARG A 153 -5.22 6.96 -11.15
N GLU A 154 -4.15 7.40 -11.80
CA GLU A 154 -3.03 6.55 -12.16
C GLU A 154 -1.96 6.53 -11.04
N GLY A 155 -1.25 5.41 -10.89
CA GLY A 155 -0.34 5.16 -9.78
C GLY A 155 0.30 3.77 -9.85
N PRO A 156 1.39 3.49 -9.09
CA PRO A 156 1.99 2.15 -9.03
C PRO A 156 1.08 1.13 -8.33
N LEU A 157 0.09 1.62 -7.58
CA LEU A 157 -0.98 0.84 -6.98
C LEU A 157 -2.28 0.93 -7.78
N SER A 158 -2.28 1.57 -8.95
CA SER A 158 -3.45 1.59 -9.82
C SER A 158 -3.58 0.29 -10.61
N VAL A 159 -4.82 -0.08 -10.90
CA VAL A 159 -5.20 -1.30 -11.61
C VAL A 159 -6.37 -1.00 -12.54
N ASP A 160 -6.64 -1.87 -13.52
CA ASP A 160 -7.68 -1.61 -14.51
C ASP A 160 -9.09 -1.59 -13.89
N GLY A 161 -9.57 -0.39 -13.57
CA GLY A 161 -10.86 -0.11 -12.97
C GLY A 161 -11.15 1.38 -12.88
N GLN A 162 -12.30 1.73 -12.33
CA GLN A 162 -12.78 3.12 -12.29
C GLN A 162 -13.28 3.56 -10.91
N TYR A 163 -13.52 2.62 -9.99
CA TYR A 163 -14.15 2.92 -8.70
C TYR A 163 -13.13 3.12 -7.58
N LEU A 164 -13.39 4.11 -6.72
CA LEU A 164 -12.80 4.29 -5.39
C LEU A 164 -13.76 3.94 -4.26
N PHE A 165 -15.06 4.15 -4.50
CA PHE A 165 -16.17 3.78 -3.64
C PHE A 165 -17.30 3.28 -4.54
N ALA A 166 -18.01 2.24 -4.09
CA ALA A 166 -19.00 1.56 -4.92
C ALA A 166 -20.19 1.10 -4.09
N ASP A 167 -21.37 1.21 -4.70
CA ASP A 167 -22.60 0.58 -4.26
C ASP A 167 -23.03 -0.48 -5.27
N THR A 168 -23.50 -1.61 -4.75
CA THR A 168 -23.94 -2.77 -5.52
C THR A 168 -25.30 -3.21 -4.98
N ASP A 169 -25.93 -4.17 -5.67
CA ASP A 169 -27.18 -4.79 -5.20
C ASP A 169 -27.03 -5.49 -3.85
N SER A 170 -25.84 -5.98 -3.50
CA SER A 170 -25.59 -6.84 -2.34
C SER A 170 -24.80 -6.18 -1.20
N TRP A 171 -24.01 -5.14 -1.48
CA TRP A 171 -23.23 -4.39 -0.48
C TRP A 171 -22.83 -3.00 -1.00
N ALA A 172 -22.37 -2.12 -0.10
CA ALA A 172 -21.77 -0.83 -0.47
C ALA A 172 -20.50 -0.55 0.36
N LEU A 173 -19.44 -0.08 -0.28
CA LEU A 173 -18.26 0.50 0.36
C LEU A 173 -18.26 2.00 0.06
N VAL A 174 -18.49 2.81 1.09
CA VAL A 174 -18.81 4.23 0.94
C VAL A 174 -17.86 5.10 1.76
N ARG A 175 -17.55 6.29 1.22
CA ARG A 175 -17.06 7.38 2.05
C ARG A 175 -18.26 8.01 2.75
N ILE A 176 -18.20 8.11 4.08
CA ILE A 176 -19.31 8.61 4.88
C ILE A 176 -19.62 10.05 4.44
N PRO A 177 -20.83 10.33 3.91
CA PRO A 177 -21.24 11.67 3.51
C PRO A 177 -21.17 12.62 4.70
N GLN A 178 -20.59 13.80 4.50
CA GLN A 178 -20.40 14.79 5.57
C GLN A 178 -21.39 15.92 5.38
N THR A 179 -22.32 16.08 6.32
CA THR A 179 -23.19 17.26 6.40
C THR A 179 -22.43 18.37 7.11
N GLY A 180 -22.32 19.53 6.46
CA GLY A 180 -21.72 20.72 7.04
C GLY A 180 -22.60 21.24 8.16
N ILE A 181 -22.01 21.61 9.30
CA ILE A 181 -22.73 22.15 10.45
C ILE A 181 -22.12 23.50 10.82
N THR A 182 -22.93 24.54 10.73
CA THR A 182 -22.54 25.90 11.12
C THR A 182 -23.61 26.48 12.04
N GLY A 183 -23.25 27.47 12.85
CA GLY A 183 -24.20 28.00 13.82
C GLY A 183 -23.62 29.06 14.74
N ARG A 184 -24.48 29.51 15.67
CA ARG A 184 -24.16 30.48 16.72
C ARG A 184 -24.48 29.91 18.08
N TYR A 185 -23.57 30.12 19.02
CA TYR A 185 -23.77 29.75 20.42
C TYR A 185 -23.43 30.90 21.36
N THR A 186 -23.94 30.79 22.59
CA THR A 186 -23.70 31.71 23.69
C THR A 186 -22.64 31.16 24.65
N GLY A 187 -21.98 32.05 25.40
CA GLY A 187 -20.91 31.69 26.33
C GLY A 187 -19.50 31.88 25.75
N SER A 188 -18.50 31.80 26.62
CA SER A 188 -17.09 32.08 26.28
C SER A 188 -16.24 30.84 26.05
N SER A 189 -16.71 29.65 26.45
CA SER A 189 -16.05 28.37 26.16
C SER A 189 -16.26 27.98 24.70
N SER A 190 -15.34 27.21 24.12
CA SER A 190 -15.57 26.52 22.84
C SER A 190 -16.74 25.53 22.97
N LEU A 191 -17.44 25.27 21.87
CA LEU A 191 -18.43 24.20 21.78
C LEU A 191 -17.74 23.01 21.12
N GLU A 192 -17.79 21.84 21.75
CA GLU A 192 -17.29 20.60 21.16
C GLU A 192 -18.30 20.09 20.12
N LEU A 193 -17.80 19.59 18.99
CA LEU A 193 -18.60 19.01 17.91
C LEU A 193 -18.24 17.53 17.82
N ASP A 194 -19.15 16.69 18.28
CA ASP A 194 -19.00 15.24 18.22
C ASP A 194 -19.67 14.71 16.96
N ARG A 195 -19.00 13.81 16.24
CA ARG A 195 -19.58 13.12 15.08
C ARG A 195 -19.63 11.63 15.34
N GLU A 196 -20.79 11.05 15.06
CA GLU A 196 -21.03 9.62 15.21
C GLU A 196 -21.62 9.07 13.91
N THR A 197 -21.25 7.83 13.58
CA THR A 197 -21.83 7.11 12.45
C THR A 197 -22.54 5.86 12.93
N ALA A 198 -23.79 5.72 12.51
CA ALA A 198 -24.60 4.53 12.69
C ALA A 198 -24.93 3.90 11.33
N ILE A 199 -25.26 2.61 11.35
CA ILE A 199 -25.71 1.87 10.18
C ILE A 199 -27.07 1.27 10.51
N ASP A 200 -28.06 1.51 9.65
CA ASP A 200 -29.31 0.78 9.68
C ASP A 200 -29.15 -0.52 8.87
N GLY A 201 -29.23 -1.65 9.56
CA GLY A 201 -28.93 -2.97 9.01
C GLY A 201 -27.49 -3.45 9.22
N PRO A 202 -27.05 -4.49 8.48
CA PRO A 202 -25.71 -5.06 8.65
C PRO A 202 -24.64 -4.14 8.07
N GLY A 203 -23.52 -3.99 8.78
CA GLY A 203 -22.36 -3.24 8.30
C GLY A 203 -21.43 -2.82 9.42
N VAL A 204 -20.38 -2.08 9.04
CA VAL A 204 -19.40 -1.49 9.95
C VAL A 204 -19.05 -0.09 9.45
N ALA A 205 -19.01 0.88 10.36
CA ALA A 205 -18.49 2.22 10.13
C ALA A 205 -17.17 2.45 10.88
N GLY A 206 -16.31 3.26 10.27
CA GLY A 206 -15.18 3.94 10.88
C GLY A 206 -15.46 5.44 11.00
N ASP A 207 -14.42 6.26 10.98
CA ASP A 207 -14.54 7.72 11.03
C ASP A 207 -15.01 8.31 9.68
N ARG A 208 -14.41 7.87 8.58
CA ARG A 208 -14.63 8.43 7.23
C ARG A 208 -15.14 7.44 6.20
N MET A 209 -15.12 6.15 6.47
CA MET A 209 -15.69 5.15 5.57
C MET A 209 -16.57 4.14 6.30
N ALA A 210 -17.48 3.53 5.54
CA ALA A 210 -18.32 2.46 6.02
C ALA A 210 -18.46 1.36 4.96
N PHE A 211 -18.59 0.13 5.45
CA PHE A 211 -19.07 -0.99 4.66
C PHE A 211 -20.50 -1.31 5.08
N LEU A 212 -21.43 -1.28 4.14
CA LEU A 212 -22.83 -1.59 4.33
C LEU A 212 -23.11 -2.95 3.69
N GLY A 213 -23.51 -3.93 4.51
CA GLY A 213 -23.72 -5.32 4.10
C GLY A 213 -23.22 -6.32 5.15
N PRO A 214 -23.46 -7.63 4.95
CA PRO A 214 -23.00 -8.67 5.85
C PRO A 214 -21.46 -8.75 5.91
N VAL A 215 -20.91 -8.82 7.13
CA VAL A 215 -19.46 -8.85 7.38
C VAL A 215 -19.11 -9.83 8.51
N ASP A 216 -17.90 -10.38 8.46
CA ASP A 216 -17.18 -10.90 9.62
C ASP A 216 -16.15 -9.84 10.07
N VAL A 217 -15.99 -9.64 11.38
CA VAL A 217 -15.05 -8.65 11.93
C VAL A 217 -14.05 -9.34 12.82
N ARG A 218 -12.77 -9.23 12.45
CA ARG A 218 -11.65 -9.74 13.22
C ARG A 218 -10.88 -8.60 13.86
N THR A 219 -10.71 -8.68 15.16
CA THR A 219 -10.07 -7.61 15.93
C THR A 219 -8.76 -8.09 16.53
N ARG A 220 -7.75 -7.21 16.52
CA ARG A 220 -6.51 -7.40 17.25
C ARG A 220 -6.12 -6.15 18.01
N ARG A 221 -5.76 -6.32 19.29
CA ARG A 221 -5.11 -5.26 20.07
C ARG A 221 -3.61 -5.43 20.04
N ALA A 222 -2.89 -4.39 19.62
CA ALA A 222 -1.44 -4.38 19.60
C ALA A 222 -0.93 -2.95 19.77
N HIS A 223 0.11 -2.77 20.58
CA HIS A 223 0.83 -1.49 20.74
C HIS A 223 -0.08 -0.26 21.04
N GLY A 224 -1.17 -0.47 21.79
CA GLY A 224 -2.11 0.59 22.15
C GLY A 224 -3.18 0.89 21.11
N GLN A 225 -3.27 0.12 20.02
CA GLN A 225 -4.30 0.24 18.99
C GLN A 225 -5.19 -1.00 18.96
N THR A 226 -6.43 -0.79 18.52
CA THR A 226 -7.40 -1.83 18.16
C THR A 226 -7.49 -1.86 16.63
N LEU A 227 -6.89 -2.86 16.01
CA LEU A 227 -6.97 -3.10 14.57
C LEU A 227 -8.24 -3.91 14.28
N ARG A 228 -9.13 -3.39 13.45
CA ARG A 228 -10.39 -4.05 13.06
C ARG A 228 -10.34 -4.38 11.57
N LEU A 229 -10.20 -5.66 11.25
CA LEU A 229 -10.32 -6.17 9.90
C LEU A 229 -11.77 -6.55 9.62
N VAL A 230 -12.41 -5.84 8.70
CA VAL A 230 -13.75 -6.13 8.19
C VAL A 230 -13.62 -6.98 6.94
N ILE A 231 -14.27 -8.14 6.95
CA ILE A 231 -14.25 -9.13 5.88
C ILE A 231 -15.71 -9.29 5.40
N PRO A 232 -16.13 -8.57 4.37
CA PRO A 232 -17.44 -8.76 3.78
C PRO A 232 -17.71 -10.19 3.34
N THR A 233 -18.95 -10.65 3.43
CA THR A 233 -19.32 -11.99 2.90
C THR A 233 -19.07 -12.11 1.38
N ALA A 234 -19.02 -10.98 0.67
CA ALA A 234 -18.75 -10.93 -0.78
C ALA A 234 -17.27 -11.02 -1.15
N THR A 235 -16.33 -11.02 -0.20
CA THR A 235 -14.90 -11.14 -0.50
C THR A 235 -14.46 -12.59 -0.67
N ASP A 236 -13.52 -12.80 -1.59
CA ASP A 236 -12.66 -13.98 -1.61
C ASP A 236 -11.26 -13.52 -1.20
N LEU A 237 -10.96 -13.60 0.11
CA LEU A 237 -9.78 -12.97 0.70
C LEU A 237 -8.53 -13.83 0.48
N GLU A 238 -7.58 -13.32 -0.30
CA GLU A 238 -6.34 -14.02 -0.68
C GLU A 238 -5.44 -14.30 0.52
N ALA A 239 -5.21 -13.29 1.37
CA ALA A 239 -4.39 -13.44 2.57
C ALA A 239 -5.23 -13.90 3.77
N GLU A 240 -4.72 -14.88 4.51
CA GLU A 240 -5.31 -15.31 5.78
C GLU A 240 -5.55 -14.11 6.73
N PRO A 241 -6.75 -13.95 7.33
CA PRO A 241 -7.07 -12.81 8.20
C PRO A 241 -6.07 -12.60 9.34
N GLY A 242 -5.57 -13.70 9.90
CA GLY A 242 -4.52 -13.69 10.92
C GLY A 242 -3.23 -13.07 10.40
N ALA A 243 -2.80 -13.40 9.19
CA ALA A 243 -1.57 -12.91 8.58
C ALA A 243 -1.63 -11.40 8.27
N ILE A 244 -2.78 -10.88 7.82
CA ILE A 244 -3.04 -9.44 7.62
C ILE A 244 -2.88 -8.69 8.93
N LEU A 245 -3.66 -9.09 9.93
CA LEU A 245 -3.64 -8.45 11.24
C LEU A 245 -2.25 -8.60 11.92
N ASP A 246 -1.48 -9.67 11.65
CA ASP A 246 -0.10 -9.85 12.13
C ASP A 246 0.83 -8.84 11.45
N SER A 247 0.71 -8.72 10.13
CA SER A 247 1.52 -7.79 9.34
C SER A 247 1.33 -6.35 9.83
N VAL A 248 0.08 -5.92 10.02
CA VAL A 248 -0.24 -4.57 10.48
C VAL A 248 0.12 -4.37 11.96
N ALA A 249 -0.07 -5.36 12.83
CA ALA A 249 0.37 -5.26 14.22
C ALA A 249 1.89 -5.15 14.36
N ASN A 250 2.66 -5.84 13.52
CA ASN A 250 4.11 -5.68 13.46
C ASN A 250 4.49 -4.26 12.98
N ALA A 251 3.80 -3.73 11.96
CA ALA A 251 3.97 -2.35 11.51
C ALA A 251 3.68 -1.36 12.66
N ALA A 252 2.60 -1.57 13.41
CA ALA A 252 2.26 -0.78 14.59
C ALA A 252 3.34 -0.83 15.68
N GLY A 253 3.92 -2.01 15.93
CA GLY A 253 5.03 -2.15 16.87
C GLY A 253 6.29 -1.41 16.43
N ARG A 254 6.60 -1.48 15.14
CA ARG A 254 7.82 -0.92 14.56
C ARG A 254 7.77 0.60 14.36
N LEU A 255 6.63 1.13 13.88
CA LEU A 255 6.41 2.55 13.58
C LEU A 255 5.90 3.32 14.80
N GLN A 256 6.79 3.59 15.75
CA GLN A 256 6.53 4.43 16.92
C GLN A 256 6.81 5.91 16.60
N VAL A 257 6.10 6.46 15.62
CA VAL A 257 6.39 7.77 15.00
C VAL A 257 5.54 8.94 15.51
N GLY A 258 5.00 8.86 16.74
CA GLY A 258 4.00 9.83 17.18
C GLY A 258 2.64 9.56 16.53
N ASP A 259 1.68 10.47 16.76
CA ASP A 259 0.25 10.47 16.34
C ASP A 259 -0.38 9.10 16.14
N ARG A 260 -1.34 8.68 16.95
CA ARG A 260 -1.87 7.31 16.90
C ARG A 260 -3.33 7.25 17.27
N ASP A 261 -4.16 6.88 16.30
CA ASP A 261 -5.52 6.47 16.58
C ASP A 261 -5.58 5.20 17.41
N LYS A 262 -6.45 5.23 18.41
CA LYS A 262 -6.73 4.08 19.29
C LYS A 262 -7.38 2.93 18.52
N GLU A 263 -7.98 3.22 17.38
CA GLU A 263 -8.66 2.26 16.53
C GLU A 263 -8.26 2.49 15.07
N VAL A 264 -8.09 1.41 14.31
CA VAL A 264 -7.79 1.46 12.88
C VAL A 264 -8.75 0.50 12.19
N LEU A 265 -9.55 1.02 11.27
CA LEU A 265 -10.49 0.23 10.48
C LEU A 265 -9.86 -0.16 9.14
N MET A 266 -9.87 -1.45 8.86
CA MET A 266 -9.32 -2.02 7.63
C MET A 266 -10.40 -2.86 6.96
N ILE A 267 -10.81 -2.48 5.76
CA ILE A 267 -11.88 -3.18 5.03
C ILE A 267 -11.28 -3.95 3.86
N ALA A 268 -11.54 -5.26 3.77
CA ALA A 268 -11.26 -6.04 2.57
C ALA A 268 -12.31 -5.69 1.49
N ALA A 269 -11.89 -4.98 0.45
CA ALA A 269 -12.77 -4.52 -0.63
C ALA A 269 -13.01 -5.67 -1.63
N PRO A 270 -14.26 -6.12 -1.85
CA PRO A 270 -14.56 -7.22 -2.76
C PRO A 270 -14.16 -6.91 -4.21
N THR A 271 -13.44 -7.80 -4.88
CA THR A 271 -13.03 -7.62 -6.28
C THR A 271 -13.91 -8.32 -7.31
N GLY A 272 -14.83 -9.18 -6.89
CA GLY A 272 -15.66 -10.00 -7.80
C GLY A 272 -16.65 -9.19 -8.64
N ALA A 273 -17.27 -8.14 -8.08
CA ALA A 273 -18.30 -7.34 -8.75
C ALA A 273 -17.82 -5.94 -9.17
N VAL A 274 -16.75 -5.44 -8.55
CA VAL A 274 -16.29 -4.05 -8.72
C VAL A 274 -14.84 -4.03 -9.21
N ARG A 275 -14.61 -3.24 -10.24
CA ARG A 275 -13.26 -2.95 -10.75
C ARG A 275 -12.74 -1.68 -10.11
N TRP A 276 -11.96 -1.85 -9.04
CA TRP A 276 -11.28 -0.77 -8.33
C TRP A 276 -10.19 -0.14 -9.19
N THR A 277 -10.03 1.19 -9.10
CA THR A 277 -8.97 1.93 -9.80
C THR A 277 -7.62 1.86 -9.06
N VAL A 278 -7.65 1.56 -7.76
CA VAL A 278 -6.46 1.37 -6.89
C VAL A 278 -6.54 0.07 -6.09
N ARG A 279 -5.38 -0.41 -5.62
CA ARG A 279 -5.24 -1.63 -4.81
C ARG A 279 -5.60 -1.43 -3.33
N GLY A 280 -5.53 -0.19 -2.86
CA GLY A 280 -5.90 0.23 -1.53
C GLY A 280 -6.12 1.73 -1.48
N LEU A 281 -6.81 2.20 -0.45
CA LEU A 281 -7.09 3.61 -0.24
C LEU A 281 -7.32 3.90 1.24
N GLN A 282 -6.45 4.73 1.81
CA GLN A 282 -6.64 5.38 3.09
C GLN A 282 -7.52 6.64 2.97
N VAL A 283 -8.38 6.86 3.97
CA VAL A 283 -9.21 8.05 4.12
C VAL A 283 -9.34 8.46 5.58
N GLY A 284 -9.27 9.76 5.84
CA GLY A 284 -9.36 10.28 7.21
C GLY A 284 -8.03 10.09 7.91
N ASP A 285 -8.08 9.71 9.18
CA ASP A 285 -6.88 9.52 9.98
C ASP A 285 -6.58 8.02 10.16
N SER A 286 -7.63 7.19 10.30
CA SER A 286 -7.48 5.77 10.72
C SER A 286 -8.17 4.72 9.85
N ASP A 287 -8.91 5.13 8.81
CA ASP A 287 -9.65 4.18 8.00
C ASP A 287 -8.97 3.91 6.65
N PHE A 288 -8.96 2.65 6.24
CA PHE A 288 -8.56 2.30 4.87
C PHE A 288 -9.25 1.03 4.38
N TRP A 289 -9.29 0.89 3.05
CA TRP A 289 -9.65 -0.37 2.42
C TRP A 289 -8.50 -0.88 1.56
N VAL A 290 -8.42 -2.20 1.41
CA VAL A 290 -7.48 -2.90 0.53
C VAL A 290 -8.25 -3.97 -0.21
N ARG A 291 -7.97 -4.17 -1.51
CA ARG A 291 -8.63 -5.23 -2.29
C ARG A 291 -8.43 -6.60 -1.61
N ASP A 292 -9.46 -7.42 -1.63
CA ASP A 292 -9.42 -8.79 -1.09
C ASP A 292 -8.37 -9.69 -1.77
N ALA A 293 -7.99 -9.37 -3.00
CA ALA A 293 -6.93 -10.04 -3.77
C ALA A 293 -5.49 -9.70 -3.34
N GLU A 294 -5.27 -8.87 -2.31
CA GLU A 294 -3.92 -8.43 -1.92
C GLU A 294 -3.27 -9.33 -0.85
N ASP A 295 -2.08 -9.84 -1.18
CA ASP A 295 -1.25 -10.63 -0.27
C ASP A 295 -0.31 -9.75 0.60
N VAL A 296 0.05 -10.26 1.78
CA VAL A 296 0.98 -9.66 2.74
C VAL A 296 2.45 -10.06 2.49
N ALA A 297 2.70 -11.13 1.74
CA ALA A 297 4.05 -11.62 1.43
C ALA A 297 4.63 -11.01 0.14
N THR A 298 4.36 -9.72 -0.10
CA THR A 298 4.82 -9.00 -1.29
C THR A 298 5.66 -7.78 -0.89
N PRO A 299 6.60 -7.32 -1.75
CA PRO A 299 7.36 -6.10 -1.47
C PRO A 299 6.56 -4.81 -1.66
N SER A 300 5.30 -4.91 -2.10
CA SER A 300 4.36 -3.79 -2.21
C SER A 300 3.17 -3.99 -1.28
N ASN A 301 3.38 -4.62 -0.12
CA ASN A 301 2.33 -5.01 0.83
C ASN A 301 1.37 -3.84 1.10
N VAL A 302 0.20 -3.89 0.46
CA VAL A 302 -0.75 -2.78 0.40
C VAL A 302 -1.39 -2.52 1.76
N TRP A 303 -1.65 -3.59 2.53
CA TRP A 303 -2.11 -3.48 3.92
C TRP A 303 -1.17 -2.66 4.79
N VAL A 304 0.15 -2.82 4.61
CA VAL A 304 1.15 -2.02 5.33
C VAL A 304 1.29 -0.63 4.73
N HIS A 305 1.18 -0.47 3.41
CA HIS A 305 1.20 0.84 2.73
C HIS A 305 0.09 1.75 3.26
N GLU A 306 -1.16 1.29 3.21
CA GLU A 306 -2.31 2.07 3.70
C GLU A 306 -2.23 2.30 5.21
N TYR A 307 -1.74 1.32 5.98
CA TYR A 307 -1.51 1.53 7.41
C TYR A 307 -0.45 2.62 7.68
N VAL A 308 0.59 2.76 6.86
CA VAL A 308 1.58 3.83 7.04
C VAL A 308 0.93 5.20 6.84
N HIS A 309 -0.04 5.34 5.94
CA HIS A 309 -0.79 6.59 5.79
C HIS A 309 -1.54 6.96 7.08
N THR A 310 -2.05 5.99 7.86
CA THR A 310 -2.65 6.27 9.18
C THR A 310 -1.63 6.67 10.27
N ARG A 311 -0.36 6.85 9.91
CA ARG A 311 0.71 7.32 10.79
C ARG A 311 1.26 8.67 10.35
N GLN A 312 0.70 9.27 9.29
CA GLN A 312 1.18 10.49 8.66
C GLN A 312 0.38 11.70 9.12
N ASP A 313 0.72 12.20 10.29
CA ASP A 313 0.04 13.35 10.92
C ASP A 313 0.72 14.66 10.57
N TYR A 314 0.79 14.94 9.28
CA TYR A 314 1.27 16.22 8.80
C TYR A 314 0.52 16.65 7.56
N THR A 315 0.35 17.96 7.41
CA THR A 315 0.01 18.54 6.12
C THR A 315 1.30 18.79 5.34
N ALA A 316 1.43 18.23 4.14
CA ALA A 316 2.58 18.49 3.28
C ALA A 316 2.33 19.68 2.35
N ALA A 317 3.30 20.60 2.27
CA ALA A 317 3.38 21.53 1.15
C ALA A 317 3.83 20.78 -0.12
N PRO A 318 3.61 21.33 -1.33
CA PRO A 318 4.00 20.66 -2.59
C PRO A 318 5.47 20.18 -2.61
N SER A 319 6.39 20.92 -1.98
CA SER A 319 7.81 20.54 -1.95
C SER A 319 8.14 19.35 -1.03
N ALA A 320 7.21 18.92 -0.18
CA ALA A 320 7.35 17.77 0.70
C ALA A 320 6.34 16.63 0.44
N GLU A 321 5.39 16.82 -0.48
CA GLU A 321 4.30 15.87 -0.76
C GLU A 321 4.80 14.47 -1.18
N TRP A 322 5.99 14.39 -1.79
CA TRP A 322 6.62 13.10 -2.12
C TRP A 322 6.82 12.19 -0.90
N LEU A 323 6.98 12.76 0.30
CA LEU A 323 7.29 12.03 1.52
C LEU A 323 6.13 11.10 1.91
N THR A 324 4.89 11.53 1.67
CA THR A 324 3.66 10.79 1.99
C THR A 324 3.70 9.42 1.30
N GLU A 325 3.86 9.39 -0.03
CA GLU A 325 3.88 8.13 -0.79
C GLU A 325 5.23 7.42 -0.74
N GLY A 326 6.32 8.17 -0.70
CA GLY A 326 7.66 7.62 -0.63
C GLY A 326 7.89 6.84 0.67
N SER A 327 7.50 7.39 1.82
CA SER A 327 7.64 6.69 3.10
C SER A 327 6.71 5.48 3.22
N ALA A 328 5.46 5.58 2.77
CA ALA A 328 4.54 4.44 2.70
C ALA A 328 5.09 3.30 1.83
N THR A 329 5.58 3.62 0.63
CA THR A 329 6.22 2.66 -0.28
C THR A 329 7.45 1.99 0.35
N TYR A 330 8.28 2.78 1.05
CA TYR A 330 9.47 2.28 1.71
C TYR A 330 9.13 1.28 2.84
N TYR A 331 8.23 1.65 3.75
CA TYR A 331 7.86 0.78 4.87
C TYR A 331 7.04 -0.44 4.43
N ALA A 332 6.22 -0.32 3.39
CA ALA A 332 5.53 -1.44 2.76
C ALA A 332 6.51 -2.51 2.22
N ALA A 333 7.72 -2.11 1.83
CA ALA A 333 8.78 -3.04 1.43
C ALA A 333 9.65 -3.50 2.60
N LEU A 334 10.02 -2.60 3.53
CA LEU A 334 10.92 -2.92 4.65
C LEU A 334 10.28 -3.88 5.64
N LEU A 335 9.02 -3.69 6.02
CA LEU A 335 8.40 -4.44 7.13
C LEU A 335 8.16 -5.92 6.80
N PRO A 336 7.73 -6.30 5.57
CA PRO A 336 7.74 -7.69 5.15
C PRO A 336 9.14 -8.31 5.15
N LEU A 337 10.18 -7.54 4.83
CA LEU A 337 11.57 -8.01 4.89
C LEU A 337 12.02 -8.26 6.34
N GLU A 338 11.78 -7.31 7.25
CA GLU A 338 12.14 -7.43 8.67
C GLU A 338 11.45 -8.63 9.35
N THR A 339 10.24 -8.96 8.89
CA THR A 339 9.47 -10.11 9.39
C THR A 339 9.71 -11.40 8.63
N GLY A 340 10.61 -11.42 7.63
CA GLY A 340 10.96 -12.61 6.85
C GLY A 340 9.88 -13.10 5.88
N ARG A 341 8.85 -12.28 5.60
CA ARG A 341 7.80 -12.57 4.60
C ARG A 341 8.31 -12.45 3.17
N ILE A 342 9.31 -11.60 2.94
CA ILE A 342 10.04 -11.50 1.69
C ILE A 342 11.54 -11.56 1.93
N ASP A 343 12.30 -11.90 0.89
CA ASP A 343 13.76 -11.84 0.94
C ASP A 343 14.29 -10.45 0.54
N PHE A 344 15.58 -10.22 0.82
CA PHE A 344 16.26 -8.97 0.46
C PHE A 344 16.24 -8.71 -1.05
N GLU A 345 16.17 -9.76 -1.87
CA GLU A 345 16.18 -9.61 -3.32
C GLU A 345 14.85 -9.01 -3.82
N ALA A 346 13.72 -9.47 -3.30
CA ALA A 346 12.41 -8.88 -3.55
C ALA A 346 12.35 -7.41 -3.09
N PHE A 347 12.82 -7.12 -1.88
CA PHE A 347 12.95 -5.74 -1.38
C PHE A 347 13.82 -4.88 -2.30
N ARG A 348 14.99 -5.39 -2.71
CA ARG A 348 15.93 -4.71 -3.60
C ARG A 348 15.30 -4.39 -4.95
N ARG A 349 14.63 -5.35 -5.58
CA ARG A 349 13.96 -5.14 -6.87
C ARG A 349 12.91 -4.05 -6.78
N GLN A 350 12.12 -4.03 -5.71
CA GLN A 350 11.10 -3.00 -5.51
C GLN A 350 11.71 -1.59 -5.41
N LEU A 351 12.67 -1.37 -4.51
CA LEU A 351 13.27 -0.04 -4.37
C LEU A 351 14.16 0.37 -5.54
N ALA A 352 14.78 -0.59 -6.25
CA ALA A 352 15.61 -0.29 -7.42
C ALA A 352 14.83 0.39 -8.56
N THR A 353 13.50 0.25 -8.60
CA THR A 353 12.63 0.98 -9.54
C THR A 353 12.83 2.49 -9.44
N GLY A 354 13.12 3.03 -8.25
CA GLY A 354 13.40 4.45 -8.04
C GLY A 354 14.72 4.96 -8.64
N ALA A 355 15.59 4.06 -9.11
CA ALA A 355 16.86 4.39 -9.78
C ALA A 355 16.81 4.17 -11.31
N ALA A 356 15.65 3.79 -11.84
CA ALA A 356 15.41 3.56 -13.26
C ALA A 356 15.61 4.85 -14.09
N ALA A 357 15.78 4.70 -15.41
CA ALA A 357 16.23 5.79 -16.27
C ALA A 357 15.20 6.92 -16.43
N ASP A 358 13.92 6.55 -16.49
CA ASP A 358 12.73 7.41 -16.41
C ASP A 358 12.72 8.25 -15.13
N GLN A 359 13.07 7.64 -13.99
CA GLN A 359 13.07 8.31 -12.68
C GLN A 359 14.18 9.36 -12.51
N ARG A 360 15.22 9.35 -13.35
CA ARG A 360 16.39 10.25 -13.23
C ARG A 360 16.08 11.70 -13.58
N ARG A 361 14.94 12.00 -14.20
CA ARG A 361 14.54 13.37 -14.54
C ARG A 361 13.69 14.03 -13.47
N ALA A 362 13.11 13.24 -12.56
CA ALA A 362 12.24 13.75 -11.52
C ALA A 362 13.00 14.54 -10.46
N VAL A 363 12.36 15.60 -9.96
CA VAL A 363 12.78 16.40 -8.81
C VAL A 363 11.70 16.27 -7.75
N LEU A 364 12.00 15.66 -6.60
CA LEU A 364 10.98 15.31 -5.61
C LEU A 364 10.34 16.53 -4.94
N THR A 365 11.02 17.68 -4.89
CA THR A 365 10.41 18.92 -4.36
C THR A 365 9.53 19.67 -5.36
N ASP A 366 9.31 19.11 -6.56
CA ASP A 366 8.59 19.74 -7.66
C ASP A 366 7.57 18.74 -8.25
N PRO A 367 6.32 18.69 -7.73
CA PRO A 367 5.30 17.74 -8.17
C PRO A 367 5.00 17.77 -9.66
N ASP A 368 5.12 18.93 -10.30
CA ASP A 368 4.90 19.09 -11.74
C ASP A 368 5.93 18.35 -12.61
N ARG A 369 7.01 17.84 -11.99
CA ARG A 369 8.06 17.04 -12.65
C ARG A 369 8.03 15.57 -12.30
N TRP A 370 6.97 15.10 -11.63
CA TRP A 370 6.82 13.69 -11.32
C TRP A 370 6.19 12.96 -12.49
N ASP A 371 7.04 12.53 -13.42
CA ASP A 371 6.67 11.51 -14.39
C ASP A 371 6.75 10.11 -13.75
N ASP A 372 5.96 9.17 -14.25
CA ASP A 372 6.02 7.74 -13.88
C ASP A 372 6.02 7.48 -12.37
N PHE A 373 5.24 8.26 -11.62
CA PHE A 373 5.03 8.15 -10.17
C PHE A 373 6.32 8.26 -9.35
N ALA A 374 7.14 9.26 -9.66
CA ALA A 374 8.41 9.49 -9.00
C ALA A 374 8.31 9.66 -7.47
N ASN A 375 7.22 10.22 -6.96
CA ASN A 375 6.93 10.30 -5.53
C ASN A 375 6.88 8.93 -4.84
N TYR A 376 6.39 7.89 -5.51
CA TYR A 376 6.42 6.52 -5.00
C TYR A 376 7.78 5.87 -5.22
N ARG A 377 8.25 5.85 -6.47
CA ARG A 377 9.43 5.07 -6.87
C ARG A 377 10.72 5.71 -6.38
N LYS A 378 11.06 6.90 -6.89
CA LYS A 378 12.24 7.65 -6.44
C LYS A 378 12.09 8.05 -4.98
N GLY A 379 10.90 8.48 -4.55
CA GLY A 379 10.63 8.82 -3.15
C GLY A 379 10.86 7.66 -2.19
N GLY A 380 10.37 6.46 -2.50
CA GLY A 380 10.60 5.27 -1.68
C GLY A 380 12.06 4.86 -1.60
N LEU A 381 12.80 4.96 -2.70
CA LEU A 381 14.24 4.71 -2.68
C LEU A 381 15.01 5.78 -1.89
N VAL A 382 14.62 7.05 -1.99
CA VAL A 382 15.22 8.15 -1.21
C VAL A 382 14.93 7.96 0.29
N ALA A 383 13.70 7.67 0.69
CA ALA A 383 13.36 7.38 2.09
C ALA A 383 14.20 6.21 2.64
N GLY A 384 14.34 5.12 1.86
CA GLY A 384 15.15 3.97 2.27
C GLY A 384 16.65 4.23 2.36
N ASP A 385 17.24 4.99 1.41
CA ASP A 385 18.66 5.35 1.49
C ASP A 385 18.93 6.35 2.63
N LEU A 386 17.98 7.24 2.93
CA LEU A 386 18.06 8.12 4.10
C LEU A 386 18.02 7.32 5.40
N ASP A 387 17.12 6.34 5.57
CA ASP A 387 17.12 5.47 6.75
C ASP A 387 18.47 4.76 6.91
N ARG A 388 18.97 4.16 5.82
CA ARG A 388 20.27 3.48 5.81
C ARG A 388 21.40 4.40 6.26
N ARG A 389 21.43 5.65 5.79
CA ARG A 389 22.47 6.64 6.15
C ARG A 389 22.34 7.12 7.58
N ILE A 390 21.12 7.41 8.04
CA ILE A 390 20.86 7.79 9.42
C ILE A 390 21.37 6.70 10.36
N ARG A 391 21.03 5.44 10.10
CA ARG A 391 21.51 4.29 10.88
C ARG A 391 23.03 4.18 10.89
N VAL A 392 23.70 4.37 9.75
CA VAL A 392 25.16 4.31 9.69
C VAL A 392 25.80 5.47 10.46
N ALA A 393 25.31 6.70 10.27
CA ALA A 393 25.85 7.90 10.90
C ALA A 393 25.67 7.89 12.43
N THR A 394 24.59 7.29 12.92
CA THR A 394 24.24 7.24 14.34
C THR A 394 24.53 5.89 15.00
N ASN A 395 25.24 4.98 14.33
CA ASN A 395 25.45 3.61 14.82
C ASN A 395 24.12 2.92 15.26
N ARG A 396 23.04 3.18 14.51
CA ARG A 396 21.67 2.69 14.70
C ARG A 396 20.93 3.26 15.91
N GLU A 397 21.42 4.33 16.52
CA GLU A 397 20.69 5.05 17.57
C GLU A 397 19.47 5.81 17.02
N ALA A 398 19.50 6.21 15.74
CA ALA A 398 18.38 6.80 15.03
C ALA A 398 18.05 6.03 13.74
N THR A 399 16.82 6.25 13.26
CA THR A 399 16.30 5.70 12.00
C THR A 399 15.44 6.76 11.31
N PHE A 400 14.92 6.47 10.13
CA PHE A 400 13.95 7.33 9.46
C PHE A 400 12.67 7.56 10.28
N ASP A 401 12.32 6.64 11.19
CA ASP A 401 11.24 6.85 12.16
C ASP A 401 11.47 8.09 13.03
N THR A 402 12.73 8.45 13.31
CA THR A 402 13.07 9.67 14.07
C THR A 402 12.73 10.93 13.27
N VAL A 403 13.01 10.92 11.96
CA VAL A 403 12.63 12.01 11.04
C VAL A 403 11.11 12.11 10.96
N PHE A 404 10.45 10.97 10.75
CA PHE A 404 9.00 10.89 10.64
C PHE A 404 8.31 11.42 11.91
N ARG A 405 8.78 11.01 13.10
CA ARG A 405 8.25 11.51 14.38
C ARG A 405 8.37 13.01 14.56
N GLU A 406 9.49 13.60 14.13
CA GLU A 406 9.67 15.05 14.20
C GLU A 406 8.68 15.77 13.27
N LEU A 407 8.47 15.26 12.06
CA LEU A 407 7.55 15.84 11.09
C LEU A 407 6.08 15.71 11.51
N ASN A 408 5.68 14.58 12.10
CA ASN A 408 4.35 14.41 12.71
C ASN A 408 4.09 15.37 13.89
N SER A 409 5.12 15.97 14.47
CA SER A 409 4.95 16.94 15.56
C SER A 409 4.76 18.38 15.03
N ALA A 410 4.72 18.58 13.72
CA ALA A 410 4.62 19.90 13.10
C ALA A 410 3.17 20.41 13.11
N THR A 411 2.96 21.61 13.67
CA THR A 411 1.65 22.28 13.67
C THR A 411 1.39 23.10 12.42
N ALA A 412 2.42 23.36 11.62
CA ALA A 412 2.35 24.05 10.34
C ALA A 412 2.68 23.06 9.21
N PRO A 413 2.20 23.30 7.97
CA PRO A 413 2.53 22.45 6.85
C PRO A 413 4.05 22.24 6.69
N ILE A 414 4.47 20.99 6.51
CA ILE A 414 5.88 20.65 6.32
C ILE A 414 6.30 20.96 4.88
N ASP A 415 7.48 21.55 4.71
CA ASP A 415 8.12 21.83 3.42
C ASP A 415 9.47 21.10 3.29
N ASP A 416 10.15 21.24 2.15
CA ASP A 416 11.48 20.65 1.93
C ASP A 416 12.51 21.05 2.99
N ARG A 417 12.38 22.25 3.57
CA ARG A 417 13.27 22.73 4.62
C ARG A 417 13.01 21.98 5.92
N ALA A 418 11.74 21.75 6.29
CA ALA A 418 11.37 20.94 7.44
C ALA A 418 11.93 19.52 7.30
N VAL A 419 11.76 18.88 6.13
CA VAL A 419 12.30 17.53 5.88
C VAL A 419 13.83 17.49 6.05
N ARG A 420 14.56 18.44 5.45
CA ARG A 420 16.03 18.50 5.60
C ARG A 420 16.48 18.76 7.03
N GLN A 421 15.74 19.60 7.76
CA GLN A 421 16.03 19.88 9.16
C GLN A 421 15.81 18.64 10.03
N ALA A 422 14.71 17.91 9.83
CA ALA A 422 14.43 16.67 10.55
C ALA A 422 15.49 15.60 10.28
N VAL A 423 15.96 15.46 9.02
CA VAL A 423 17.09 14.57 8.68
C VAL A 423 18.38 15.01 9.38
N ARG A 424 18.66 16.32 9.41
CA ARG A 424 19.83 16.87 10.11
C ARG A 424 19.79 16.58 11.62
N ASN A 425 18.63 16.70 12.23
CA ASN A 425 18.42 16.46 13.65
C ASN A 425 18.52 14.97 14.00
N ALA A 426 18.00 14.10 13.14
CA ALA A 426 18.09 12.65 13.33
C ALA A 426 19.50 12.08 13.12
N ALA A 427 20.34 12.74 12.31
CA ALA A 427 21.71 12.32 12.05
C ALA A 427 22.68 13.51 12.12
N ASP A 428 23.04 14.08 10.97
CA ASP A 428 24.00 15.17 10.86
C ASP A 428 23.82 16.00 9.58
N ARG A 429 24.68 17.02 9.42
CA ARG A 429 24.66 17.93 8.26
C ARG A 429 24.99 17.24 6.93
N ASP A 430 25.76 16.16 6.95
CA ASP A 430 26.24 15.48 5.74
C ASP A 430 25.11 14.62 5.17
N VAL A 431 24.35 13.93 6.04
CA VAL A 431 23.13 13.21 5.64
C VAL A 431 22.04 14.20 5.17
N ALA A 432 21.90 15.35 5.84
CA ALA A 432 20.95 16.39 5.42
C ALA A 432 21.30 16.99 4.04
N ALA A 433 22.59 17.20 3.74
CA ALA A 433 23.04 17.64 2.42
C ALA A 433 22.75 16.59 1.32
N VAL A 434 22.78 15.30 1.67
CA VAL A 434 22.37 14.23 0.76
C VAL A 434 20.86 14.27 0.50
N ALA A 435 20.05 14.44 1.55
CA ALA A 435 18.61 14.61 1.41
C ALA A 435 18.29 15.78 0.48
N ASP A 436 18.87 16.96 0.75
CA ASP A 436 18.77 18.16 -0.08
C ASP A 436 19.06 17.88 -1.56
N ARG A 437 20.20 17.23 -1.83
CA ARG A 437 20.61 16.90 -3.20
C ARG A 437 19.61 15.97 -3.88
N TYR A 438 19.14 14.92 -3.21
CA TYR A 438 18.27 13.92 -3.83
C TYR A 438 16.83 14.39 -4.00
N THR A 439 16.37 15.34 -3.19
CA THR A 439 15.02 15.87 -3.30
C THR A 439 14.93 17.07 -4.25
N THR A 440 15.91 17.98 -4.22
CA THR A 440 15.88 19.25 -4.99
C THR A 440 16.52 19.16 -6.38
N THR A 441 17.13 18.02 -6.71
CA THR A 441 17.78 17.82 -8.01
C THR A 441 17.38 16.49 -8.67
N THR A 442 17.82 16.31 -9.91
CA THR A 442 17.67 15.05 -10.66
C THR A 442 18.54 13.92 -10.12
N ALA A 443 19.53 14.21 -9.27
CA ALA A 443 20.33 13.18 -8.63
C ALA A 443 19.44 12.27 -7.77
N GLY A 444 19.79 10.99 -7.71
CA GLY A 444 19.15 10.00 -6.86
C GLY A 444 20.17 9.03 -6.27
N PRO A 445 19.80 8.33 -5.19
CA PRO A 445 20.58 7.24 -4.66
C PRO A 445 20.67 6.08 -5.66
N GLN A 446 21.74 5.28 -5.53
CA GLN A 446 21.79 3.96 -6.14
C GLN A 446 21.26 2.94 -5.12
N MET A 447 20.61 1.88 -5.61
CA MET A 447 20.17 0.80 -4.73
C MET A 447 21.38 0.13 -4.07
N TRP A 448 21.34 -0.03 -2.75
CA TRP A 448 22.41 -0.66 -1.99
C TRP A 448 22.34 -2.20 -2.06
N ASN A 449 23.45 -2.86 -1.73
CA ASN A 449 23.54 -4.32 -1.74
C ASN A 449 23.27 -4.93 -0.34
N ARG A 450 23.17 -6.27 -0.27
CA ARG A 450 22.87 -7.01 0.95
C ARG A 450 23.85 -6.70 2.08
N THR A 451 25.14 -6.56 1.78
CA THR A 451 26.19 -6.24 2.76
C THR A 451 25.96 -4.86 3.38
N ALA A 452 25.68 -3.85 2.57
CA ALA A 452 25.37 -2.51 3.05
C ALA A 452 24.07 -2.46 3.85
N HIS A 453 23.08 -3.28 3.48
CA HIS A 453 21.85 -3.43 4.26
C HIS A 453 22.13 -4.04 5.64
N ALA A 454 22.81 -5.18 5.71
CA ALA A 454 23.13 -5.83 6.98
C ALA A 454 23.95 -4.94 7.91
N ALA A 455 24.88 -4.14 7.36
CA ALA A 455 25.66 -3.19 8.13
C ALA A 455 24.81 -2.07 8.75
N ALA A 456 23.81 -1.57 8.03
CA ALA A 456 22.97 -0.46 8.49
C ALA A 456 21.78 -0.90 9.35
N PHE A 457 21.09 -1.97 8.98
CA PHE A 457 19.84 -2.40 9.63
C PHE A 457 20.07 -3.42 10.76
N GLY A 458 21.30 -3.93 10.88
CA GLY A 458 21.54 -5.16 11.62
C GLY A 458 21.16 -6.35 10.74
N GLY A 459 22.04 -7.34 10.66
CA GLY A 459 21.71 -8.55 9.93
C GLY A 459 20.67 -9.36 10.70
N SER A 460 19.65 -9.88 10.01
CA SER A 460 18.86 -10.99 10.54
C SER A 460 19.81 -12.11 10.99
N PRO A 461 19.49 -12.90 12.03
CA PRO A 461 20.26 -14.10 12.36
C PRO A 461 20.49 -14.94 11.11
N ALA A 462 21.57 -15.71 11.08
CA ALA A 462 21.82 -16.61 9.96
C ALA A 462 20.62 -17.56 9.78
N GLN A 463 20.11 -17.62 8.56
CA GLN A 463 18.99 -18.46 8.17
C GLN A 463 19.42 -19.24 6.94
N PHE A 464 19.16 -20.54 6.92
CA PHE A 464 19.68 -21.42 5.89
C PHE A 464 18.55 -22.02 5.08
N ARG A 465 18.60 -21.79 3.77
CA ARG A 465 17.74 -22.46 2.80
C ARG A 465 18.47 -23.69 2.26
N TYR A 466 17.77 -24.81 2.26
CA TYR A 466 18.27 -26.09 1.75
C TYR A 466 17.50 -26.45 0.49
N ARG A 467 18.20 -26.87 -0.56
CA ARG A 467 17.60 -27.30 -1.83
C ARG A 467 18.46 -28.36 -2.50
N LEU A 468 17.87 -29.18 -3.36
CA LEU A 468 18.63 -29.97 -4.32
C LEU A 468 19.45 -29.07 -5.26
N ALA A 469 20.62 -29.55 -5.68
CA ALA A 469 21.46 -28.84 -6.64
C ALA A 469 20.77 -28.72 -8.01
N ASP A 470 21.04 -27.65 -8.76
CA ASP A 470 20.36 -27.37 -10.03
C ASP A 470 20.66 -28.41 -11.11
N ASP A 471 21.91 -28.87 -11.19
CA ASP A 471 22.33 -29.89 -12.15
C ASP A 471 22.34 -31.27 -11.48
N ASN A 472 21.82 -32.31 -12.14
CA ASN A 472 21.91 -33.73 -11.74
C ASN A 472 21.95 -33.92 -10.21
N PRO A 473 20.89 -33.50 -9.49
CA PRO A 473 20.90 -33.49 -8.02
C PRO A 473 20.94 -34.89 -7.43
N ILE A 474 20.38 -35.86 -8.15
CA ILE A 474 20.32 -37.25 -7.74
C ILE A 474 20.88 -38.09 -8.88
N THR A 475 21.91 -38.87 -8.58
CA THR A 475 22.57 -39.75 -9.54
C THR A 475 22.81 -41.10 -8.91
N VAL A 476 22.79 -42.14 -9.72
CA VAL A 476 23.18 -43.48 -9.31
C VAL A 476 24.35 -43.93 -10.17
N ALA A 477 25.34 -44.56 -9.55
CA ALA A 477 26.51 -45.11 -10.23
C ALA A 477 26.85 -46.46 -9.65
N GLY A 478 27.03 -47.47 -10.49
CA GLY A 478 27.33 -48.82 -10.05
C GLY A 478 27.53 -49.79 -11.21
N PRO A 479 27.61 -51.09 -10.91
CA PRO A 479 27.95 -52.13 -11.90
C PRO A 479 26.90 -52.27 -13.01
N THR A 480 25.65 -51.89 -12.75
CA THR A 480 24.51 -52.00 -13.66
C THR A 480 24.31 -50.76 -14.53
N ARG A 481 24.50 -49.55 -13.97
CA ARG A 481 24.32 -48.29 -14.72
C ARG A 481 24.97 -47.10 -14.02
N THR A 482 25.11 -46.03 -14.79
CA THR A 482 25.36 -44.67 -14.29
C THR A 482 24.34 -43.73 -14.93
N THR A 483 23.41 -43.17 -14.15
CA THR A 483 22.36 -42.28 -14.68
C THR A 483 21.87 -41.28 -13.63
N ALA A 484 21.21 -40.21 -14.08
CA ALA A 484 20.47 -39.30 -13.21
C ALA A 484 19.10 -39.89 -12.85
N LEU A 485 18.64 -39.62 -11.64
CA LEU A 485 17.31 -39.97 -11.16
C LEU A 485 16.52 -38.71 -10.83
N SER A 486 15.19 -38.81 -10.87
CA SER A 486 14.26 -37.74 -10.52
C SER A 486 13.02 -38.31 -9.85
N GLY A 487 12.27 -37.46 -9.13
CA GLY A 487 11.08 -37.86 -8.39
C GLY A 487 11.36 -38.27 -6.93
N GLN A 488 10.30 -38.67 -6.23
CA GLN A 488 10.34 -39.08 -4.82
C GLN A 488 10.54 -40.59 -4.63
N GLU A 489 10.24 -41.40 -5.66
CA GLU A 489 10.48 -42.83 -5.68
C GLU A 489 11.69 -43.14 -6.55
N LEU A 490 12.73 -43.69 -5.94
CA LEU A 490 14.02 -43.93 -6.58
C LEU A 490 14.29 -45.43 -6.64
N ALA A 491 14.40 -45.96 -7.86
CA ALA A 491 14.84 -47.34 -8.06
C ALA A 491 16.37 -47.42 -8.03
N VAL A 492 16.92 -48.35 -7.26
CA VAL A 492 18.36 -48.62 -7.13
C VAL A 492 18.58 -50.15 -7.14
N VAL A 493 19.73 -50.62 -7.62
CA VAL A 493 20.12 -52.05 -7.56
C VAL A 493 21.15 -52.24 -6.46
N ALA A 494 21.11 -53.37 -5.76
CA ALA A 494 22.09 -53.70 -4.73
C ALA A 494 23.54 -53.60 -5.29
N GLY A 495 24.40 -52.87 -4.61
CA GLY A 495 25.77 -52.56 -5.05
C GLY A 495 25.90 -51.25 -5.84
N GLU A 496 24.80 -50.60 -6.22
CA GLU A 496 24.83 -49.23 -6.75
C GLU A 496 25.03 -48.20 -5.64
N THR A 497 25.71 -47.10 -5.99
CA THR A 497 25.91 -45.93 -5.14
C THR A 497 24.91 -44.84 -5.54
N LEU A 498 23.99 -44.50 -4.63
CA LEU A 498 23.15 -43.33 -4.74
C LEU A 498 23.94 -42.10 -4.28
N ARG A 499 23.99 -41.07 -5.12
CA ARG A 499 24.62 -39.79 -4.83
C ARG A 499 23.57 -38.68 -4.88
N VAL A 500 23.43 -37.95 -3.77
CA VAL A 500 22.53 -36.79 -3.62
C VAL A 500 23.36 -35.53 -3.40
N ARG A 501 23.11 -34.49 -4.20
CA ARG A 501 23.73 -33.16 -4.07
C ARG A 501 22.72 -32.16 -3.54
N LEU A 502 23.11 -31.48 -2.47
CA LEU A 502 22.30 -30.44 -1.82
C LEU A 502 23.08 -29.13 -1.74
N THR A 503 22.40 -28.03 -2.04
CA THR A 503 22.91 -26.68 -1.86
C THR A 503 22.30 -26.07 -0.61
N VAL A 504 23.17 -25.53 0.26
CA VAL A 504 22.81 -24.74 1.42
C VAL A 504 23.18 -23.30 1.14
N GLU A 505 22.25 -22.37 1.33
CA GLU A 505 22.47 -20.93 1.16
C GLU A 505 22.13 -20.21 2.46
N ASN A 506 23.01 -19.32 2.92
CA ASN A 506 22.66 -18.41 4.02
C ASN A 506 21.82 -17.24 3.47
N ILE A 507 20.51 -17.35 3.60
CA ILE A 507 19.55 -16.30 3.24
C ILE A 507 19.40 -15.22 4.33
N GLY A 508 19.96 -15.46 5.52
CA GLY A 508 19.99 -14.52 6.64
C GLY A 508 20.97 -13.36 6.46
N GLY A 509 21.02 -12.47 7.47
CA GLY A 509 21.79 -11.22 7.42
C GLY A 509 23.12 -11.25 8.18
N THR A 510 23.40 -12.31 8.93
CA THR A 510 24.65 -12.50 9.68
C THR A 510 25.36 -13.80 9.29
N VAL A 511 26.66 -13.88 9.55
CA VAL A 511 27.40 -15.14 9.44
C VAL A 511 26.87 -16.13 10.47
N GLY A 512 26.69 -17.38 10.09
CA GLY A 512 26.30 -18.41 11.05
C GLY A 512 26.65 -19.81 10.60
N ASP A 513 26.45 -20.74 11.52
CA ASP A 513 26.73 -22.16 11.34
C ASP A 513 25.43 -22.88 10.96
N TYR A 514 25.49 -23.77 9.98
CA TYR A 514 24.37 -24.63 9.59
C TYR A 514 24.67 -26.11 9.88
N ALA A 515 23.60 -26.87 10.01
CA ALA A 515 23.62 -28.32 10.11
C ALA A 515 22.62 -28.88 9.08
N LEU A 516 23.13 -29.64 8.12
CA LEU A 516 22.35 -30.35 7.11
C LEU A 516 22.31 -31.84 7.50
N PRO A 517 21.20 -32.32 8.09
CA PRO A 517 21.05 -33.73 8.40
C PRO A 517 20.74 -34.54 7.13
N PHE A 518 21.38 -35.70 7.02
CA PHE A 518 21.10 -36.74 6.04
C PHE A 518 20.79 -38.03 6.80
N ARG A 519 19.63 -38.62 6.55
CA ARG A 519 19.16 -39.84 7.21
C ARG A 519 18.89 -40.93 6.20
N VAL A 520 19.33 -42.15 6.50
CA VAL A 520 18.93 -43.38 5.82
C VAL A 520 18.33 -44.28 6.88
N ASN A 521 17.01 -44.47 6.82
CA ASN A 521 16.23 -45.06 7.91
C ASN A 521 16.52 -44.36 9.25
N GLU A 522 17.05 -45.09 10.23
CA GLU A 522 17.39 -44.57 11.58
C GLU A 522 18.82 -44.01 11.68
N THR A 523 19.66 -44.20 10.66
CA THR A 523 21.05 -43.73 10.69
C THR A 523 21.14 -42.30 10.19
N GLU A 524 21.68 -41.39 10.99
CA GLU A 524 21.86 -39.97 10.66
C GLU A 524 23.34 -39.58 10.53
N THR A 525 23.67 -38.86 9.46
CA THR A 525 24.93 -38.13 9.28
C THR A 525 24.62 -36.65 9.13
N VAL A 526 25.45 -35.78 9.67
CA VAL A 526 25.22 -34.32 9.63
C VAL A 526 26.39 -33.62 8.96
N ALA A 527 26.14 -32.94 7.84
CA ALA A 527 27.10 -32.01 7.26
C ALA A 527 26.98 -30.65 7.96
N ARG A 528 28.11 -30.05 8.32
CA ARG A 528 28.16 -28.75 9.01
C ARG A 528 29.04 -27.79 8.24
N GLY A 529 28.74 -26.51 8.33
CA GLY A 529 29.58 -25.46 7.78
C GLY A 529 29.18 -24.10 8.32
N ARG A 530 29.92 -23.08 7.90
CA ARG A 530 29.70 -21.69 8.27
C ARG A 530 29.65 -20.84 7.01
N LEU A 531 28.59 -20.05 6.83
CA LEU A 531 28.39 -19.24 5.63
C LEU A 531 28.14 -17.78 6.00
N ARG A 532 28.74 -16.86 5.24
CA ARG A 532 28.38 -15.43 5.27
C ARG A 532 27.02 -15.22 4.57
N PRO A 533 26.36 -14.07 4.80
CA PRO A 533 25.13 -13.72 4.09
C PRO A 533 25.27 -13.81 2.57
N GLY A 534 24.35 -14.52 1.91
CA GLY A 534 24.35 -14.76 0.46
C GLY A 534 25.37 -15.80 -0.04
N GLU A 535 26.19 -16.36 0.84
CA GLU A 535 27.11 -17.44 0.49
C GLU A 535 26.37 -18.77 0.41
N SER A 536 26.79 -19.64 -0.51
CA SER A 536 26.24 -20.98 -0.68
C SER A 536 27.33 -22.05 -0.64
N ALA A 537 27.01 -23.23 -0.13
CA ALA A 537 27.85 -24.42 -0.17
C ALA A 537 27.06 -25.60 -0.73
N THR A 538 27.71 -26.46 -1.52
CA THR A 538 27.10 -27.69 -2.02
C THR A 538 27.72 -28.89 -1.33
N HIS A 539 26.89 -29.72 -0.72
CA HIS A 539 27.27 -31.00 -0.14
C HIS A 539 26.89 -32.14 -1.06
N THR A 540 27.75 -33.16 -1.09
CA THR A 540 27.46 -34.41 -1.75
C THR A 540 27.38 -35.49 -0.70
N VAL A 541 26.28 -36.23 -0.67
CA VAL A 541 26.13 -37.42 0.15
C VAL A 541 26.05 -38.64 -0.76
N THR A 542 26.72 -39.71 -0.38
CA THR A 542 26.74 -40.98 -1.10
C THR A 542 26.30 -42.10 -0.18
N GLN A 543 25.36 -42.93 -0.63
CA GLN A 543 24.88 -44.12 0.06
C GLN A 543 24.98 -45.33 -0.87
N ILE A 544 25.61 -46.40 -0.40
CA ILE A 544 25.62 -47.70 -1.09
C ILE A 544 24.54 -48.56 -0.43
N PHE A 545 23.67 -49.15 -1.23
CA PHE A 545 22.67 -50.11 -0.74
C PHE A 545 23.13 -51.51 -1.10
N THR A 546 23.37 -52.36 -0.11
CA THR A 546 23.88 -53.73 -0.31
C THR A 546 22.81 -54.79 -0.20
N GLU A 547 21.68 -54.48 0.44
CA GLU A 547 20.57 -55.40 0.67
C GLU A 547 19.33 -54.93 -0.11
N PRO A 548 18.57 -55.86 -0.72
CA PRO A 548 17.29 -55.53 -1.32
C PRO A 548 16.27 -55.10 -0.27
N GLY A 549 15.42 -54.13 -0.60
CA GLY A 549 14.40 -53.62 0.31
C GLY A 549 14.01 -52.17 0.04
N THR A 550 13.13 -51.63 0.87
CA THR A 550 12.70 -50.23 0.78
C THR A 550 13.34 -49.41 1.89
N TYR A 551 13.99 -48.31 1.52
CA TYR A 551 14.69 -47.41 2.43
C TYR A 551 14.08 -46.02 2.35
N ARG A 552 13.92 -45.36 3.51
CA ARG A 552 13.58 -43.94 3.55
C ARG A 552 14.87 -43.13 3.64
N VAL A 553 15.09 -42.26 2.66
CA VAL A 553 16.22 -41.32 2.65
C VAL A 553 15.67 -39.91 2.87
N THR A 554 16.20 -39.20 3.86
CA THR A 554 15.86 -37.79 4.10
C THR A 554 17.12 -36.95 3.98
N ALA A 555 17.08 -35.90 3.17
CA ALA A 555 18.21 -35.01 2.95
C ALA A 555 17.74 -33.55 3.11
N GLY A 556 18.09 -32.92 4.23
CA GLY A 556 17.54 -31.61 4.57
C GLY A 556 16.02 -31.67 4.76
N VAL A 557 15.27 -30.98 3.89
CA VAL A 557 13.80 -30.92 3.91
C VAL A 557 13.13 -31.93 2.97
N ASP A 558 13.90 -32.56 2.07
CA ASP A 558 13.38 -33.52 1.09
C ASP A 558 13.43 -34.96 1.64
N SER A 559 12.41 -35.76 1.31
CA SER A 559 12.34 -37.19 1.65
C SER A 559 12.04 -38.02 0.41
N PHE A 560 12.77 -39.12 0.26
CA PHE A 560 12.71 -40.05 -0.86
C PHE A 560 12.47 -41.48 -0.36
N THR A 561 11.72 -42.25 -1.13
CA THR A 561 11.58 -43.70 -0.97
C THR A 561 12.51 -44.36 -1.97
N VAL A 562 13.51 -45.09 -1.50
CA VAL A 562 14.46 -45.83 -2.34
C VAL A 562 14.12 -47.31 -2.32
N THR A 563 13.77 -47.86 -3.48
CA THR A 563 13.49 -49.29 -3.65
C THR A 563 14.72 -49.96 -4.25
N VAL A 564 15.33 -50.86 -3.47
CA VAL A 564 16.55 -51.57 -3.84
C VAL A 564 16.20 -52.98 -4.31
N SER A 565 16.49 -53.27 -5.56
CA SER A 565 16.34 -54.62 -6.14
C SER A 565 17.62 -55.43 -5.98
N ALA A 566 17.53 -56.76 -5.96
CA ALA A 566 18.72 -57.61 -5.96
C ALA A 566 19.55 -57.38 -7.23
N ALA A 567 20.87 -57.40 -7.10
CA ALA A 567 21.73 -57.50 -8.27
C ALA A 567 21.48 -58.86 -8.92
N ASP A 568 21.22 -58.89 -10.22
CA ASP A 568 21.14 -60.15 -10.96
C ASP A 568 22.46 -60.90 -10.75
N SER A 569 22.38 -62.03 -10.06
CA SER A 569 23.49 -62.95 -9.96
C SER A 569 23.56 -63.69 -11.28
N THR A 570 24.33 -63.17 -12.24
CA THR A 570 24.86 -64.01 -13.32
C THR A 570 25.85 -65.00 -12.71
N SER A 571 25.31 -66.04 -12.05
CA SER A 571 25.96 -67.34 -11.99
C SER A 571 25.70 -68.01 -13.33
N GLY A 572 26.76 -68.28 -14.08
CA GLY A 572 26.69 -69.09 -15.29
C GLY A 572 26.09 -70.46 -14.98
N GLY A 573 24.92 -70.73 -15.57
CA GLY A 573 24.36 -72.06 -15.70
C GLY A 573 24.53 -72.52 -17.14
N THR A 574 25.29 -73.59 -17.34
CA THR A 574 25.44 -74.27 -18.63
C THR A 574 24.10 -74.86 -19.07
N ILE A 575 23.64 -74.52 -20.27
CA ILE A 575 22.71 -75.35 -21.04
C ILE A 575 23.51 -75.87 -22.23
N ASP A 576 23.85 -77.15 -22.16
CA ASP A 576 24.29 -77.95 -23.28
C ASP A 576 23.08 -78.69 -23.81
N SER A 577 22.65 -78.37 -25.02
CA SER A 577 21.72 -79.16 -25.83
C SER A 577 21.75 -78.62 -27.27
N ASP A 578 22.54 -79.25 -28.12
CA ASP A 578 22.38 -79.21 -29.58
C ASP A 578 21.89 -80.59 -30.05
N PRO A 579 21.32 -80.74 -31.26
CA PRO A 579 19.90 -80.88 -31.52
C PRO A 579 19.50 -82.31 -31.97
N PRO A 580 18.22 -82.56 -32.30
CA PRO A 580 17.93 -82.79 -33.72
C PRO A 580 16.59 -82.25 -34.22
N ALA A 581 16.51 -82.12 -35.55
CA ALA A 581 15.33 -81.95 -36.38
C ALA A 581 14.66 -83.32 -36.67
N LEU A 582 13.44 -83.53 -37.20
CA LEU A 582 12.45 -82.77 -37.98
C LEU A 582 11.03 -83.36 -37.71
N ASP A 583 10.03 -82.68 -38.26
CA ASP A 583 8.79 -83.18 -38.91
C ASP A 583 7.41 -82.89 -38.27
N GLU A 584 6.68 -82.07 -39.05
CA GLU A 584 5.28 -82.09 -39.51
C GLU A 584 4.05 -82.19 -38.56
N ASP A 585 3.04 -81.43 -39.00
CA ASP A 585 1.59 -81.48 -38.75
C ASP A 585 0.91 -80.55 -37.70
N ASP A 586 0.20 -79.57 -38.29
CA ASP A 586 -1.18 -79.09 -38.05
C ASP A 586 -1.59 -78.17 -36.88
N ILE A 587 -2.00 -76.94 -37.29
CA ILE A 587 -3.31 -76.26 -37.05
C ILE A 587 -3.62 -75.83 -35.59
N GLU A 588 -4.07 -74.62 -35.22
CA GLU A 588 -4.89 -73.50 -35.75
C GLU A 588 -4.61 -72.32 -34.77
N GLY A 589 -4.75 -71.02 -35.01
CA GLY A 589 -5.43 -70.22 -36.02
C GLY A 589 -5.08 -68.74 -35.76
N THR A 590 -4.82 -68.04 -36.85
CA THR A 590 -4.37 -66.64 -36.96
C THR A 590 -5.56 -65.68 -37.07
N THR A 591 -5.33 -64.39 -36.78
CA THR A 591 -5.54 -63.28 -37.73
C THR A 591 -4.88 -62.05 -37.09
N GLY A 592 -3.94 -61.33 -37.71
CA GLY A 592 -3.64 -61.20 -39.13
C GLY A 592 -3.67 -59.70 -39.45
N ASN A 593 -2.50 -59.07 -39.36
CA ASN A 593 -2.22 -57.77 -39.95
C ASN A 593 -1.56 -58.03 -41.30
N GLU A 594 -2.08 -57.46 -42.38
CA GLU A 594 -1.43 -57.42 -43.70
C GLU A 594 -1.83 -56.08 -44.35
N THR A 595 -0.85 -55.17 -44.59
CA THR A 595 -0.07 -54.99 -45.84
C THR A 595 -0.98 -54.66 -47.03
N GLY A 596 -0.65 -53.80 -47.99
CA GLY A 596 0.53 -53.04 -48.34
C GLY A 596 0.24 -52.38 -49.71
N ASP A 597 1.12 -51.47 -50.09
CA ASP A 597 1.41 -50.96 -51.45
C ASP A 597 0.47 -50.02 -52.23
N ASP A 598 1.12 -48.90 -52.60
CA ASP A 598 1.18 -48.23 -53.90
C ASP A 598 -0.07 -47.63 -54.56
N GLN A 599 -0.08 -46.30 -54.75
CA GLN A 599 0.27 -45.68 -56.05
C GLN A 599 0.05 -44.14 -56.10
N ASN A 600 1.07 -43.46 -56.62
CA ASN A 600 1.05 -42.42 -57.67
C ASN A 600 0.23 -41.11 -57.53
N SER A 601 0.97 -40.01 -57.33
CA SER A 601 0.94 -38.71 -58.06
C SER A 601 -0.30 -37.79 -58.13
N THR A 602 -0.01 -36.50 -57.95
CA THR A 602 -0.52 -35.29 -58.65
C THR A 602 -1.43 -34.33 -57.85
N THR A 603 -0.94 -33.10 -57.72
CA THR A 603 -1.52 -31.86 -57.15
C THR A 603 -2.47 -31.15 -58.16
N PRO A 604 -3.00 -29.92 -57.89
CA PRO A 604 -4.21 -29.41 -57.17
C PRO A 604 -5.33 -28.97 -58.18
N PRO A 605 -6.24 -27.95 -58.03
CA PRO A 605 -6.68 -27.05 -56.93
C PRO A 605 -8.23 -26.79 -56.82
N THR A 606 -8.64 -25.77 -56.04
CA THR A 606 -9.90 -24.92 -56.10
C THR A 606 -11.24 -25.58 -55.75
N ALA A 607 -12.32 -24.92 -55.28
CA ALA A 607 -12.67 -23.67 -54.59
C ALA A 607 -14.23 -23.70 -54.41
N THR A 608 -14.81 -22.57 -53.93
CA THR A 608 -16.25 -22.14 -53.83
C THR A 608 -16.99 -22.53 -52.56
N ASP A 609 -17.27 -21.56 -51.66
CA ASP A 609 -18.38 -20.56 -51.65
C ASP A 609 -19.70 -21.23 -51.21
N ASP A 610 -20.59 -20.65 -50.41
CA ASP A 610 -20.98 -19.25 -50.29
C ASP A 610 -21.76 -19.01 -48.97
N ASP A 611 -21.94 -17.72 -48.63
CA ASP A 611 -23.06 -17.09 -47.90
C ASP A 611 -22.59 -15.97 -46.93
N THR A 612 -22.36 -14.81 -47.53
CA THR A 612 -22.68 -13.48 -46.96
C THR A 612 -24.09 -13.09 -47.46
N PRO A 613 -24.85 -12.10 -46.91
CA PRO A 613 -24.49 -10.66 -46.79
C PRO A 613 -25.06 -10.01 -45.50
N GLY A 614 -24.74 -8.77 -45.08
CA GLY A 614 -24.01 -7.66 -45.66
C GLY A 614 -24.28 -6.38 -44.85
N PHE A 615 -23.61 -5.30 -45.28
CA PHE A 615 -23.95 -3.86 -45.19
C PHE A 615 -24.40 -3.29 -43.82
N GLY A 616 -23.85 -2.22 -43.27
CA GLY A 616 -22.99 -1.17 -43.80
C GLY A 616 -23.30 0.16 -43.07
N VAL A 617 -22.41 1.13 -43.27
CA VAL A 617 -22.64 2.59 -43.21
C VAL A 617 -22.71 3.28 -41.84
N GLY A 618 -21.82 4.28 -41.70
CA GLY A 618 -22.00 5.50 -40.89
C GLY A 618 -21.63 5.32 -39.41
N VAL A 619 -20.89 6.20 -38.76
CA VAL A 619 -21.02 7.66 -38.74
C VAL A 619 -19.71 8.28 -38.24
N ALA A 620 -19.32 9.40 -38.84
CA ALA A 620 -18.33 10.33 -38.31
C ALA A 620 -18.92 11.17 -37.16
N MET A 621 -18.19 11.33 -36.06
CA MET A 621 -18.34 12.46 -35.11
C MET A 621 -16.93 12.77 -34.56
N LEU A 622 -16.27 13.88 -34.90
CA LEU A 622 -16.56 15.30 -34.64
C LEU A 622 -16.44 15.68 -33.15
N ALA A 623 -15.34 16.41 -32.89
CA ALA A 623 -15.17 17.50 -31.91
C ALA A 623 -15.73 17.33 -30.49
N VAL A 624 -14.84 17.17 -29.51
CA VAL A 624 -15.12 17.62 -28.13
C VAL A 624 -14.60 19.04 -27.98
N ALA A 625 -15.55 19.92 -27.68
CA ALA A 625 -15.38 21.33 -27.46
C ALA A 625 -14.55 21.62 -26.19
N MET A 626 -13.59 22.54 -26.34
CA MET A 626 -13.10 23.35 -25.23
C MET A 626 -14.27 24.17 -24.66
N GLY A 627 -14.47 24.09 -23.35
CA GLY A 627 -15.50 24.83 -22.65
C GLY A 627 -15.14 25.06 -21.19
N VAL A 628 -14.12 25.88 -20.92
CA VAL A 628 -14.11 26.72 -19.71
C VAL A 628 -13.76 28.14 -20.14
N LEU A 629 -14.82 28.96 -20.18
CA LEU A 629 -14.77 30.40 -20.33
C LEU A 629 -14.14 31.01 -19.07
N SER A 630 -12.91 31.48 -19.22
CA SER A 630 -12.43 32.65 -18.50
C SER A 630 -13.18 33.88 -19.03
N LEU A 631 -13.90 34.60 -18.16
CA LEU A 631 -14.02 36.07 -18.13
C LEU A 631 -15.20 36.51 -17.24
N THR A 632 -14.88 37.09 -16.08
CA THR A 632 -15.66 38.21 -15.55
C THR A 632 -14.70 39.35 -15.22
N ALA A 633 -14.49 40.22 -16.20
CA ALA A 633 -14.13 41.61 -15.99
C ALA A 633 -15.42 42.42 -16.09
N SER A 634 -15.97 42.88 -14.96
CA SER A 634 -17.03 43.90 -14.98
C SER A 634 -16.37 45.29 -14.92
N ARG A 635 -16.35 46.00 -16.04
CA ARG A 635 -16.15 47.46 -16.04
C ARG A 635 -17.49 48.16 -15.85
N ARG A 636 -17.51 49.03 -14.84
CA ARG A 636 -18.46 50.12 -14.59
C ARG A 636 -18.55 51.09 -15.77
N GLN A 637 -19.76 51.64 -15.96
CA GLN A 637 -20.17 53.01 -16.38
C GLN A 637 -21.54 52.85 -17.09
N GLN A 638 -22.59 53.66 -16.89
CA GLN A 638 -22.77 55.02 -16.36
C GLN A 638 -24.28 55.25 -16.10
N ASP A 639 -24.57 56.39 -15.46
CA ASP A 639 -25.84 56.99 -15.00
C ASP A 639 -26.48 56.50 -13.69
#